data_AF-A0A3D8IF86-F1
#
_entry.id   AF-A0A3D8IF86-F1
#
_cell.length_a   1.000
_cell.length_b   1.000
_cell.length_c   1.000
_cell.angle_alpha   90.00
_cell.angle_beta   90.00
_cell.angle_gamma   90.00
#
_symmetry.space_group_name_H-M   'P 1'
#
loop_
_entity.id
_entity.type
_entity.pdbx_description
1 polymer ?
#
loop_
_entity_poly.entity_id
_entity_poly.type
_entity_poly.pdbx_seq_one_letter_code
_entity_poly.pdbx_strand_id
1 'polypeptide(L)'
;MNLINFKKLCWLGYGIIVLNLPLVAYDFEACKQKAVLSMERVGNTYGIAIKRLGDFTKESEINLTPSKVALFVYSPHSTPKGYKILKHDPFVGMYLLESKNELLPISLRSINKEILEDEMASILPQEGVSGKIQTRMQSPIDYATLNTPTFQNSLISTVCDHIYGIGIGKNQFIEKAYLERFVYSDSVYYGDIGVRVFQNSEDRVEVNLIDPFFSANPFAYGDIIMAINGETIPNVAHFHRVVFDLKEGESVPVRISRNGVVMELQARVDKRRGGMLLKEDFLGRVGIEVNSDFVVTSVAPYAKNGFERLKVGDKVLRVNQQIVPKGYDAIIRLLGKFPDKTQKWLISRDDFQFFINVNQKAQPTDTQDSLIQGLLNESNAFSL
;
A
#
# COMPACT_ATOMS: atom_id res chain seq x y z
N MET A 1 65.28 16.60 -67.51
CA MET A 1 65.31 15.67 -68.66
C MET A 1 63.91 15.08 -68.77
N ASN A 2 63.18 15.45 -69.84
CA ASN A 2 62.05 14.79 -70.54
C ASN A 2 61.25 13.67 -69.80
N LEU A 3 59.92 13.49 -69.90
CA LEU A 3 58.74 14.12 -70.53
C LEU A 3 57.54 13.17 -70.16
N ILE A 4 56.28 13.64 -70.25
CA ILE A 4 55.01 12.88 -70.56
C ILE A 4 54.25 12.25 -69.36
N ASN A 5 53.11 12.82 -68.90
CA ASN A 5 51.67 12.62 -69.31
C ASN A 5 51.04 11.34 -68.68
N PHE A 6 49.80 11.21 -68.19
CA PHE A 6 48.49 11.80 -68.51
C PHE A 6 47.43 11.48 -67.40
N LYS A 7 46.55 12.45 -67.11
CA LYS A 7 45.09 12.42 -66.75
C LYS A 7 44.43 11.46 -65.71
N LYS A 8 43.63 12.15 -64.86
CA LYS A 8 42.22 11.91 -64.39
C LYS A 8 41.94 10.74 -63.43
N LEU A 9 41.57 11.03 -62.18
CA LEU A 9 40.22 11.38 -61.66
C LEU A 9 39.31 10.14 -61.48
N CYS A 10 39.13 9.71 -60.23
CA CYS A 10 37.84 9.23 -59.70
C CYS A 10 37.89 9.18 -58.18
N TRP A 11 37.04 10.00 -57.55
CA TRP A 11 36.62 9.87 -56.16
C TRP A 11 35.90 8.52 -55.97
N LEU A 12 36.26 7.77 -54.94
CA LEU A 12 35.47 6.64 -54.45
C LEU A 12 35.17 6.88 -52.97
N GLY A 13 33.91 7.22 -52.73
CA GLY A 13 33.34 7.42 -51.41
C GLY A 13 33.32 6.11 -50.64
N TYR A 14 33.73 6.18 -49.37
CA TYR A 14 33.49 5.14 -48.39
C TYR A 14 32.00 5.14 -48.04
N GLY A 15 31.26 4.22 -48.65
CA GLY A 15 29.91 3.86 -48.21
C GLY A 15 29.99 3.09 -46.90
N ILE A 16 29.55 3.71 -45.81
CA ILE A 16 29.24 3.01 -44.57
C ILE A 16 28.01 2.14 -44.86
N ILE A 17 28.23 0.82 -44.98
CA ILE A 17 27.16 -0.16 -45.02
C ILE A 17 26.59 -0.24 -43.59
N VAL A 18 25.52 0.51 -43.34
CA VAL A 18 24.65 0.28 -42.18
C VAL A 18 23.84 -0.97 -42.50
N LEU A 19 24.27 -2.11 -41.97
CA LEU A 19 23.45 -3.32 -41.89
C LEU A 19 22.23 -3.00 -41.00
N ASN A 20 21.13 -2.60 -41.64
CA ASN A 20 19.80 -2.66 -41.03
C ASN A 20 19.47 -4.14 -40.80
N LEU A 21 19.85 -4.65 -39.63
CA LEU A 21 19.24 -5.87 -39.11
C LEU A 21 17.74 -5.58 -38.96
N PRO A 22 16.85 -6.41 -39.51
CA PRO A 22 15.44 -6.27 -39.23
C PRO A 22 15.26 -6.40 -37.72
N LEU A 23 14.73 -5.35 -37.08
CA LEU A 23 14.10 -5.48 -35.77
C LEU A 23 13.04 -6.57 -35.94
N VAL A 24 13.33 -7.76 -35.44
CA VAL A 24 12.33 -8.83 -35.31
C VAL A 24 11.35 -8.32 -34.28
N ALA A 25 10.32 -7.62 -34.75
CA ALA A 25 9.18 -7.30 -33.91
C ALA A 25 8.58 -8.64 -33.49
N TYR A 26 8.62 -8.95 -32.20
CA TYR A 26 7.95 -10.13 -31.67
C TYR A 26 6.46 -10.07 -32.04
N ASP A 27 5.96 -11.13 -32.68
CA ASP A 27 4.56 -11.24 -33.06
C ASP A 27 3.74 -11.72 -31.86
N PHE A 28 3.06 -10.78 -31.22
CA PHE A 28 2.18 -11.04 -30.07
C PHE A 28 0.72 -11.28 -30.48
N GLU A 29 0.41 -11.52 -31.76
CA GLU A 29 -0.97 -11.69 -32.22
C GLU A 29 -1.68 -12.86 -31.52
N ALA A 30 -1.00 -13.99 -31.34
CA ALA A 30 -1.51 -15.12 -30.56
C ALA A 30 -1.86 -14.72 -29.11
N CYS A 31 -1.13 -13.76 -28.54
CA CYS A 31 -1.33 -13.34 -27.16
C CYS A 31 -2.50 -12.37 -27.05
N LYS A 32 -2.75 -11.55 -28.09
CA LYS A 32 -3.98 -10.75 -28.20
C LYS A 32 -5.21 -11.64 -28.31
N GLN A 33 -5.15 -12.71 -29.10
CA GLN A 33 -6.26 -13.68 -29.18
C GLN A 33 -6.57 -14.32 -27.82
N LYS A 34 -5.54 -14.65 -27.04
CA LYS A 34 -5.75 -15.12 -25.66
C LYS A 34 -6.33 -14.03 -24.76
N ALA A 35 -5.86 -12.79 -24.88
CA ALA A 35 -6.42 -11.67 -24.13
C ALA A 35 -7.92 -11.50 -24.42
N VAL A 36 -8.38 -11.67 -25.67
CA VAL A 36 -9.81 -11.65 -26.03
C VAL A 36 -10.62 -12.71 -25.26
N LEU A 37 -10.07 -13.90 -25.05
CA LEU A 37 -10.76 -15.00 -24.35
C LEU A 37 -10.82 -14.82 -22.83
N SER A 38 -9.90 -14.03 -22.27
CA SER A 38 -9.73 -13.86 -20.82
C SER A 38 -10.14 -12.47 -20.33
N MET A 39 -10.56 -11.57 -21.20
CA MET A 39 -10.82 -10.18 -20.84
C MET A 39 -12.14 -9.68 -21.40
N GLU A 40 -12.84 -8.85 -20.63
CA GLU A 40 -14.02 -8.13 -21.10
C GLU A 40 -13.94 -6.64 -20.76
N ARG A 41 -14.67 -5.81 -21.51
CA ARG A 41 -14.69 -4.36 -21.28
C ARG A 41 -15.38 -4.01 -19.97
N VAL A 42 -14.70 -3.22 -19.15
CA VAL A 42 -15.23 -2.63 -17.91
C VAL A 42 -15.08 -1.11 -18.04
N GLY A 43 -16.13 -0.43 -18.51
CA GLY A 43 -16.03 0.98 -18.89
C GLY A 43 -15.00 1.18 -20.01
N ASN A 44 -14.03 2.07 -19.77
CA ASN A 44 -12.98 2.38 -20.75
C ASN A 44 -11.75 1.45 -20.65
N THR A 45 -11.74 0.52 -19.69
CA THR A 45 -10.66 -0.44 -19.47
C THR A 45 -11.17 -1.87 -19.69
N TYR A 46 -10.35 -2.85 -19.34
CA TYR A 46 -10.71 -4.26 -19.27
C TYR A 46 -10.72 -4.78 -17.84
N GLY A 47 -11.51 -5.83 -17.60
CA GLY A 47 -11.35 -6.74 -16.49
C GLY A 47 -10.79 -8.06 -16.97
N ILE A 48 -9.94 -8.68 -16.15
CA ILE A 48 -9.20 -9.90 -16.49
C ILE A 48 -9.78 -11.06 -15.67
N ALA A 49 -10.22 -12.12 -16.35
CA ALA A 49 -10.69 -13.35 -15.72
C ALA A 49 -9.56 -14.03 -14.94
N ILE A 50 -9.74 -14.22 -13.63
CA ILE A 50 -8.69 -14.74 -12.73
C ILE A 50 -9.09 -16.02 -11.99
N LYS A 51 -10.38 -16.28 -11.77
CA LYS A 51 -10.89 -17.54 -11.19
C LYS A 51 -12.36 -17.76 -11.56
N ARG A 52 -12.80 -19.02 -11.63
CA ARG A 52 -14.23 -19.34 -11.76
C ARG A 52 -14.99 -19.05 -10.46
N LEU A 53 -16.28 -18.75 -10.57
CA LEU A 53 -17.20 -18.57 -9.45
C LEU A 53 -18.12 -19.80 -9.35
N GLY A 54 -18.24 -20.38 -8.16
CA GLY A 54 -19.07 -21.58 -7.89
C GLY A 54 -18.38 -22.55 -6.93
N ASP A 55 -19.14 -23.52 -6.40
CA ASP A 55 -18.64 -24.56 -5.48
C ASP A 55 -17.72 -25.54 -6.23
N PHE A 56 -16.44 -25.55 -5.87
CA PHE A 56 -15.47 -26.52 -6.37
C PHE A 56 -15.59 -27.83 -5.59
N THR A 57 -16.61 -28.64 -5.89
CA THR A 57 -16.56 -30.08 -5.62
C THR A 57 -15.84 -30.77 -6.77
N LYS A 58 -15.11 -31.87 -6.52
CA LYS A 58 -14.39 -32.64 -7.55
C LYS A 58 -15.27 -33.13 -8.71
N GLU A 59 -16.60 -33.15 -8.54
CA GLU A 59 -17.57 -33.50 -9.57
C GLU A 59 -17.83 -32.39 -10.61
N SER A 60 -17.46 -31.14 -10.30
CA SER A 60 -17.64 -29.98 -11.19
C SER A 60 -16.62 -29.88 -12.33
N GLU A 61 -15.56 -30.71 -12.33
CA GLU A 61 -14.58 -30.76 -13.42
C GLU A 61 -15.15 -31.32 -14.74
N ILE A 62 -16.28 -32.03 -14.67
CA ILE A 62 -16.85 -32.78 -15.81
C ILE A 62 -17.96 -31.99 -16.54
N ASN A 63 -18.57 -30.99 -15.89
CA ASN A 63 -19.69 -30.25 -16.45
C ASN A 63 -19.24 -28.91 -17.08
N LEU A 64 -19.31 -28.84 -18.42
CA LEU A 64 -19.11 -27.65 -19.26
C LEU A 64 -20.25 -26.61 -19.12
N THR A 65 -20.83 -26.42 -17.94
CA THR A 65 -21.81 -25.36 -17.74
C THR A 65 -21.15 -23.99 -17.80
N PRO A 66 -21.79 -23.00 -18.46
CA PRO A 66 -21.47 -21.58 -18.32
C PRO A 66 -21.17 -21.20 -16.87
N SER A 67 -19.91 -20.90 -16.57
CA SER A 67 -19.52 -20.48 -15.22
C SER A 67 -19.08 -19.03 -15.28
N LYS A 68 -19.76 -18.19 -14.49
CA LYS A 68 -19.29 -16.82 -14.26
C LYS A 68 -17.88 -16.88 -13.67
N VAL A 69 -17.08 -15.87 -13.95
CA VAL A 69 -15.72 -15.75 -13.43
C VAL A 69 -15.57 -14.49 -12.60
N ALA A 70 -14.61 -14.50 -11.68
CA ALA A 70 -14.14 -13.28 -11.04
C ALA A 70 -13.21 -12.55 -12.01
N LEU A 71 -13.49 -11.27 -12.23
CA LEU A 71 -12.64 -10.35 -12.98
C LEU A 71 -11.80 -9.54 -12.01
N PHE A 72 -10.49 -9.54 -12.19
CA PHE A 72 -9.61 -8.53 -11.61
C PHE A 72 -9.71 -7.23 -12.40
N VAL A 73 -9.87 -6.11 -11.69
CA VAL A 73 -9.76 -4.76 -12.26
C VAL A 73 -8.97 -3.87 -11.31
N TYR A 74 -7.91 -3.25 -11.81
CA TYR A 74 -7.25 -2.13 -11.19
C TYR A 74 -7.92 -0.82 -11.63
N SER A 75 -8.50 -0.09 -10.68
CA SER A 75 -9.22 1.18 -10.90
C SER A 75 -9.05 2.11 -9.69
N PRO A 76 -7.89 2.77 -9.54
CA PRO A 76 -7.52 3.53 -8.34
C PRO A 76 -8.31 4.82 -8.10
N HIS A 77 -8.99 5.33 -9.13
CA HIS A 77 -9.65 6.64 -9.07
C HIS A 77 -11.16 6.58 -9.27
N SER A 78 -11.72 5.42 -9.58
CA SER A 78 -13.15 5.29 -9.82
C SER A 78 -13.66 3.89 -9.53
N THR A 79 -14.87 3.78 -8.99
CA THR A 79 -15.53 2.49 -8.80
C THR A 79 -16.11 2.00 -10.13
N PRO A 80 -15.80 0.76 -10.55
CA PRO A 80 -16.41 0.15 -11.74
C PRO A 80 -17.93 0.13 -11.66
N LYS A 81 -18.61 0.67 -12.67
CA LYS A 81 -20.08 0.76 -12.71
C LYS A 81 -20.70 -0.40 -13.48
N GLY A 82 -21.91 -0.81 -13.08
CA GLY A 82 -22.70 -1.82 -13.78
C GLY A 82 -22.19 -3.25 -13.61
N TYR A 83 -21.42 -3.51 -12.56
CA TYR A 83 -20.88 -4.81 -12.18
C TYR A 83 -21.17 -5.10 -10.72
N LYS A 84 -21.40 -6.37 -10.38
CA LYS A 84 -21.45 -6.80 -8.98
C LYS A 84 -20.02 -6.87 -8.45
N ILE A 85 -19.73 -6.05 -7.44
CA ILE A 85 -18.44 -6.04 -6.76
C ILE A 85 -18.42 -7.20 -5.76
N LEU A 86 -17.49 -8.14 -5.97
CA LEU A 86 -17.25 -9.29 -5.10
C LEU A 86 -16.27 -8.94 -3.98
N LYS A 87 -15.26 -8.12 -4.30
CA LYS A 87 -14.24 -7.65 -3.35
C LYS A 87 -13.66 -6.33 -3.83
N HIS A 88 -13.28 -5.46 -2.90
CA HIS A 88 -12.62 -4.19 -3.19
C HIS A 88 -11.53 -3.93 -2.17
N ASP A 89 -10.33 -3.61 -2.65
CA ASP A 89 -9.25 -3.04 -1.86
C ASP A 89 -9.19 -1.52 -2.06
N PRO A 90 -9.68 -0.73 -1.08
CA PRO A 90 -9.72 0.72 -1.20
C PRO A 90 -8.34 1.38 -1.04
N PHE A 91 -7.34 0.68 -0.51
CA PHE A 91 -6.00 1.25 -0.32
C PHE A 91 -5.22 1.35 -1.62
N VAL A 92 -5.42 0.36 -2.51
CA VAL A 92 -4.71 0.24 -3.78
C VAL A 92 -5.62 0.22 -5.01
N GLY A 93 -6.95 0.25 -4.83
CA GLY A 93 -7.90 0.38 -5.93
C GLY A 93 -8.07 -0.90 -6.75
N MET A 94 -7.96 -2.06 -6.12
CA MET A 94 -8.15 -3.35 -6.76
C MET A 94 -9.58 -3.84 -6.55
N TYR A 95 -10.19 -4.41 -7.58
CA TYR A 95 -11.55 -4.92 -7.56
C TYR A 95 -11.59 -6.36 -8.05
N LEU A 96 -12.45 -7.16 -7.42
CA LEU A 96 -13.00 -8.39 -7.98
C LEU A 96 -14.44 -8.12 -8.37
N LEU A 97 -14.76 -8.35 -9.64
CA LEU A 97 -16.11 -8.19 -10.18
C LEU A 97 -16.65 -9.55 -10.65
N GLU A 98 -17.95 -9.74 -10.59
CA GLU A 98 -18.62 -10.88 -11.24
C GLU A 98 -18.70 -10.62 -12.75
N SER A 99 -18.21 -11.53 -13.59
CA SER A 99 -18.21 -11.36 -15.05
C SER A 99 -19.62 -11.33 -15.65
N LYS A 100 -19.76 -10.63 -16.78
CA LYS A 100 -20.98 -10.65 -17.60
C LYS A 100 -20.93 -11.71 -18.67
N ASN A 101 -19.75 -11.95 -19.22
CA ASN A 101 -19.51 -12.97 -20.23
C ASN A 101 -18.85 -14.21 -19.62
N GLU A 102 -18.94 -15.31 -20.35
CA GLU A 102 -18.13 -16.50 -20.13
C GLU A 102 -16.72 -16.25 -20.65
N LEU A 103 -15.73 -16.35 -19.77
CA LEU A 103 -14.33 -16.07 -20.07
C LEU A 103 -13.46 -17.19 -19.52
N LEU A 104 -12.28 -17.35 -20.11
CA LEU A 104 -11.28 -18.30 -19.64
C LEU A 104 -10.37 -17.62 -18.62
N PRO A 105 -10.33 -18.08 -17.35
CA PRO A 105 -9.39 -17.54 -16.38
C PRO A 105 -7.94 -17.70 -16.81
N ILE A 106 -7.14 -16.68 -16.54
CA ILE A 106 -5.70 -16.74 -16.75
C ILE A 106 -5.02 -17.62 -15.69
N SER A 107 -3.85 -18.17 -16.03
CA SER A 107 -2.96 -18.82 -15.06
C SER A 107 -1.73 -17.95 -14.85
N LEU A 108 -1.51 -17.54 -13.60
CA LEU A 108 -0.37 -16.71 -13.21
C LEU A 108 0.85 -17.57 -12.87
N ARG A 109 2.02 -17.14 -13.33
CA ARG A 109 3.33 -17.73 -13.03
C ARG A 109 4.18 -16.77 -12.22
N SER A 110 5.06 -17.33 -11.40
CA SER A 110 6.07 -16.56 -10.69
C SER A 110 7.22 -16.20 -11.63
N ILE A 111 7.80 -15.02 -11.45
CA ILE A 111 9.00 -14.59 -12.17
C ILE A 111 10.22 -15.17 -11.45
N ASN A 112 10.93 -16.06 -12.14
CA ASN A 112 12.23 -16.60 -11.72
C ASN A 112 13.38 -15.80 -12.39
N LYS A 113 14.63 -16.22 -12.17
CA LYS A 113 15.80 -15.50 -12.68
C LYS A 113 15.92 -15.61 -14.20
N GLU A 114 15.53 -16.76 -14.75
CA GLU A 114 15.60 -17.06 -16.19
C GLU A 114 14.73 -16.08 -16.99
N ILE A 115 13.54 -15.76 -16.46
CA ILE A 115 12.56 -14.87 -17.09
C ILE A 115 12.98 -13.39 -17.05
N LEU A 116 13.96 -13.00 -16.22
CA LEU A 116 14.35 -11.58 -16.10
C LEU A 116 15.04 -11.06 -17.37
N GLU A 117 15.71 -11.94 -18.11
CA GLU A 117 16.42 -11.60 -19.33
C GLU A 117 15.52 -11.65 -20.57
N ASP A 118 14.39 -12.35 -20.44
CA ASP A 118 13.41 -12.53 -21.51
C ASP A 118 12.69 -11.22 -21.85
N GLU A 119 12.32 -11.12 -23.13
CA GLU A 119 11.42 -10.06 -23.58
C GLU A 119 9.98 -10.38 -23.17
N MET A 120 9.30 -9.36 -22.64
CA MET A 120 7.92 -9.42 -22.18
C MET A 120 7.07 -8.42 -22.96
N ALA A 121 5.77 -8.68 -23.01
CA ALA A 121 4.81 -7.71 -23.49
C ALA A 121 3.75 -7.39 -22.44
N SER A 122 3.32 -6.14 -22.45
CA SER A 122 2.06 -5.68 -21.89
C SER A 122 1.00 -5.77 -22.99
N ILE A 123 -0.02 -6.60 -22.77
CA ILE A 123 -0.93 -7.07 -23.82
C ILE A 123 -2.38 -6.76 -23.45
N LEU A 124 -3.07 -6.10 -24.36
CA LEU A 124 -4.52 -5.94 -24.40
C LEU A 124 -5.08 -6.67 -25.63
N PRO A 125 -6.41 -6.85 -25.73
CA PRO A 125 -7.02 -7.55 -26.85
C PRO A 125 -6.72 -6.99 -28.25
N GLN A 126 -6.33 -5.71 -28.38
CA GLN A 126 -6.12 -5.05 -29.67
C GLN A 126 -4.74 -4.37 -29.80
N GLU A 127 -3.97 -4.33 -28.72
CA GLU A 127 -2.72 -3.59 -28.64
C GLU A 127 -1.73 -4.31 -27.73
N GLY A 128 -0.44 -4.13 -28.00
CA GLY A 128 0.62 -4.77 -27.27
C GLY A 128 1.89 -3.94 -27.37
N VAL A 129 2.68 -3.93 -26.31
CA VAL A 129 3.97 -3.25 -26.27
C VAL A 129 4.98 -4.13 -25.57
N SER A 130 6.14 -4.25 -26.20
CA SER A 130 7.24 -5.10 -25.76
C SER A 130 8.23 -4.34 -24.88
N GLY A 131 8.84 -5.02 -23.92
CA GLY A 131 9.83 -4.49 -22.99
C GLY A 131 10.47 -5.57 -22.12
N LYS A 132 11.25 -5.16 -21.14
CA LYS A 132 11.93 -6.05 -20.17
C LYS A 132 11.63 -5.62 -18.75
N ILE A 133 11.64 -6.56 -17.83
CA ILE A 133 11.53 -6.26 -16.40
C ILE A 133 12.73 -5.39 -16.00
N GLN A 134 12.44 -4.23 -15.40
CA GLN A 134 13.44 -3.33 -14.85
C GLN A 134 13.54 -3.47 -13.34
N THR A 135 12.42 -3.60 -12.64
CA THR A 135 12.39 -3.83 -11.18
C THR A 135 11.33 -4.86 -10.82
N ARG A 136 11.62 -5.63 -9.77
CA ARG A 136 10.66 -6.56 -9.14
C ARG A 136 9.80 -5.83 -8.12
N MET A 137 8.60 -6.35 -7.89
CA MET A 137 7.69 -5.83 -6.88
C MET A 137 8.25 -6.11 -5.48
N GLN A 138 8.39 -5.05 -4.68
CA GLN A 138 9.04 -5.12 -3.35
C GLN A 138 8.04 -5.11 -2.20
N SER A 139 6.85 -4.56 -2.42
CA SER A 139 5.74 -4.51 -1.46
C SER A 139 4.40 -4.43 -2.18
N PRO A 140 3.25 -4.51 -1.48
CA PRO A 140 1.92 -4.31 -2.07
C PRO A 140 1.69 -2.98 -2.79
N ILE A 141 2.54 -1.97 -2.55
CA ILE A 141 2.47 -0.63 -3.17
C ILE A 141 3.72 -0.22 -3.94
N ASP A 142 4.78 -1.02 -3.86
CA ASP A 142 6.05 -0.82 -4.57
C ASP A 142 6.11 -1.79 -5.75
N TYR A 143 5.37 -1.45 -6.81
CA TYR A 143 5.10 -2.29 -7.97
C TYR A 143 6.35 -2.67 -8.78
N ALA A 144 6.27 -3.80 -9.48
CA ALA A 144 7.26 -4.16 -10.49
C ALA A 144 7.18 -3.20 -11.67
N THR A 145 8.27 -3.04 -12.42
CA THR A 145 8.33 -2.15 -13.58
C THR A 145 8.89 -2.84 -14.82
N LEU A 146 8.41 -2.39 -15.98
CA LEU A 146 9.05 -2.60 -17.26
C LEU A 146 9.85 -1.35 -17.67
N ASN A 147 10.81 -1.53 -18.57
CA ASN A 147 11.50 -0.42 -19.23
C ASN A 147 10.66 0.29 -20.32
N THR A 148 9.44 -0.19 -20.56
CA THR A 148 8.47 0.34 -21.52
C THR A 148 7.16 0.65 -20.80
N PRO A 149 6.30 1.55 -21.34
CA PRO A 149 5.02 1.77 -20.75
C PRO A 149 4.13 0.51 -20.73
N THR A 150 3.38 0.28 -19.64
CA THR A 150 2.36 -0.78 -19.58
C THR A 150 0.99 -0.17 -19.82
N PHE A 151 0.09 -0.94 -20.42
CA PHE A 151 -1.33 -0.60 -20.42
C PHE A 151 -1.95 -0.94 -19.05
N GLN A 152 -2.98 -0.17 -18.66
CA GLN A 152 -3.75 -0.46 -17.46
C GLN A 152 -4.64 -1.69 -17.71
N ASN A 153 -4.67 -2.62 -16.75
CA ASN A 153 -5.38 -3.89 -16.84
C ASN A 153 -4.94 -4.75 -18.03
N SER A 154 -3.63 -4.80 -18.31
CA SER A 154 -3.04 -5.65 -19.36
C SER A 154 -2.47 -6.95 -18.79
N LEU A 155 -2.32 -7.97 -19.63
CA LEU A 155 -1.52 -9.14 -19.29
C LEU A 155 -0.03 -8.81 -19.45
N ILE A 156 0.80 -9.19 -18.47
CA ILE A 156 2.27 -9.16 -18.60
C ILE A 156 2.75 -10.57 -18.92
N SER A 157 3.37 -10.77 -20.08
CA SER A 157 3.61 -12.12 -20.62
C SER A 157 4.85 -12.17 -21.52
N THR A 158 5.63 -13.25 -21.47
CA THR A 158 6.75 -13.49 -22.41
C THR A 158 6.25 -14.22 -23.66
N VAL A 159 5.55 -15.32 -23.44
CA VAL A 159 4.79 -16.09 -24.44
C VAL A 159 3.37 -16.24 -23.93
N CYS A 160 2.40 -16.34 -24.83
CA CYS A 160 0.96 -16.17 -24.52
C CYS A 160 0.44 -17.05 -23.38
N ASP A 161 1.05 -18.22 -23.15
CA ASP A 161 0.66 -19.12 -22.06
C ASP A 161 1.29 -18.84 -20.70
N HIS A 162 2.23 -17.91 -20.64
CA HIS A 162 2.95 -17.54 -19.45
C HIS A 162 2.62 -16.10 -19.08
N ILE A 163 1.67 -15.92 -18.16
CA ILE A 163 1.29 -14.61 -17.64
C ILE A 163 1.93 -14.45 -16.27
N TYR A 164 2.67 -13.37 -16.06
CA TYR A 164 3.47 -13.13 -14.86
C TYR A 164 2.90 -12.06 -13.94
N GLY A 165 1.96 -11.28 -14.46
CA GLY A 165 1.35 -10.20 -13.72
C GLY A 165 0.31 -9.44 -14.53
N ILE A 166 -0.20 -8.38 -13.91
CA ILE A 166 -1.20 -7.48 -14.49
C ILE A 166 -0.63 -6.07 -14.54
N GLY A 167 -0.58 -5.49 -15.74
CA GLY A 167 -0.17 -4.10 -15.96
C GLY A 167 -1.16 -3.13 -15.36
N ILE A 168 -0.66 -2.05 -14.76
CA ILE A 168 -1.48 -1.04 -14.07
C ILE A 168 -1.30 0.36 -14.66
N GLY A 169 -0.66 0.47 -15.82
CA GLY A 169 -0.36 1.74 -16.47
C GLY A 169 1.02 2.28 -16.13
N LYS A 170 1.36 3.42 -16.75
CA LYS A 170 2.70 4.03 -16.71
C LYS A 170 3.70 3.02 -17.23
N ASN A 171 4.46 2.36 -16.38
CA ASN A 171 5.38 1.27 -16.70
C ASN A 171 5.30 0.15 -15.66
N GLN A 172 4.21 0.10 -14.88
CA GLN A 172 4.12 -0.71 -13.67
C GLN A 172 3.23 -1.93 -13.86
N PHE A 173 3.46 -2.97 -13.06
CA PHE A 173 2.61 -4.14 -12.99
C PHE A 173 2.63 -4.81 -11.61
N ILE A 174 1.57 -5.57 -11.33
CA ILE A 174 1.40 -6.35 -10.11
C ILE A 174 1.83 -7.79 -10.39
N GLU A 175 2.72 -8.33 -9.57
CA GLU A 175 3.17 -9.73 -9.68
C GLU A 175 2.19 -10.70 -9.02
N LYS A 176 2.28 -11.98 -9.44
CA LYS A 176 1.46 -13.10 -8.94
C LYS A 176 1.26 -13.08 -7.43
N ALA A 177 2.32 -13.04 -6.62
CA ALA A 177 2.23 -13.20 -5.16
C ALA A 177 1.30 -12.15 -4.51
N TYR A 178 1.37 -10.90 -4.98
CA TYR A 178 0.55 -9.81 -4.45
C TYR A 178 -0.87 -9.84 -5.00
N LEU A 179 -1.03 -10.24 -6.25
CA LEU A 179 -2.35 -10.45 -6.84
C LEU A 179 -3.09 -11.60 -6.12
N GLU A 180 -2.43 -12.72 -5.87
CA GLU A 180 -2.99 -13.86 -5.14
C GLU A 180 -3.34 -13.51 -3.70
N ARG A 181 -2.51 -12.71 -3.01
CA ARG A 181 -2.83 -12.14 -1.69
C ARG A 181 -4.18 -11.43 -1.72
N PHE A 182 -4.44 -10.59 -2.72
CA PHE A 182 -5.73 -9.91 -2.87
C PHE A 182 -6.87 -10.86 -3.29
N VAL A 183 -6.63 -11.79 -4.21
CA VAL A 183 -7.67 -12.65 -4.79
C VAL A 183 -8.19 -13.70 -3.82
N TYR A 184 -7.32 -14.23 -2.96
CA TYR A 184 -7.60 -15.39 -2.11
C TYR A 184 -7.69 -15.07 -0.61
N SER A 185 -7.31 -13.87 -0.16
CA SER A 185 -7.57 -13.51 1.24
C SER A 185 -9.07 -13.33 1.51
N ASP A 186 -9.50 -13.60 2.74
CA ASP A 186 -10.91 -13.41 3.13
C ASP A 186 -11.27 -11.92 3.26
N SER A 187 -10.28 -11.09 3.64
CA SER A 187 -10.46 -9.65 3.84
C SER A 187 -9.27 -8.85 3.31
N VAL A 188 -9.51 -7.57 3.05
CA VAL A 188 -8.45 -6.61 2.75
C VAL A 188 -7.90 -6.09 4.07
N TYR A 189 -6.61 -6.34 4.30
CA TYR A 189 -5.96 -6.03 5.54
C TYR A 189 -4.50 -5.60 5.30
N TYR A 190 -4.08 -4.61 6.06
CA TYR A 190 -2.72 -4.08 6.10
C TYR A 190 -2.39 -3.76 7.55
N GLY A 191 -1.29 -4.31 8.07
CA GLY A 191 -0.80 -3.95 9.40
C GLY A 191 -0.32 -2.49 9.46
N ASP A 192 -0.33 -1.94 10.66
CA ASP A 192 0.18 -0.62 11.02
C ASP A 192 0.78 -0.70 12.44
N ILE A 193 1.98 -0.15 12.60
CA ILE A 193 2.69 -0.07 13.90
C ILE A 193 2.70 1.36 14.47
N GLY A 194 1.88 2.25 13.92
CA GLY A 194 1.67 3.59 14.43
C GLY A 194 2.68 4.62 13.94
N VAL A 195 3.41 4.35 12.85
CA VAL A 195 4.36 5.30 12.25
C VAL A 195 4.27 5.36 10.73
N ARG A 196 4.77 6.44 10.15
CA ARG A 196 5.13 6.56 8.74
C ARG A 196 6.61 6.85 8.63
N VAL A 197 7.23 6.30 7.60
CA VAL A 197 8.67 6.37 7.40
C VAL A 197 9.01 7.01 6.06
N PHE A 198 10.26 7.40 5.91
CA PHE A 198 10.85 7.83 4.64
C PHE A 198 12.29 7.33 4.55
N GLN A 199 12.82 7.29 3.32
CA GLN A 199 14.24 7.05 3.09
C GLN A 199 14.97 8.38 3.31
N ASN A 200 15.85 8.44 4.29
CA ASN A 200 16.63 9.66 4.57
C ASN A 200 17.85 9.77 3.64
N SER A 201 18.62 10.86 3.77
CA SER A 201 19.79 11.14 2.92
C SER A 201 20.96 10.16 3.09
N GLU A 202 20.96 9.37 4.16
CA GLU A 202 21.96 8.32 4.43
C GLU A 202 21.47 6.94 4.01
N ASP A 203 20.40 6.87 3.21
CA ASP A 203 19.76 5.63 2.76
C ASP A 203 19.32 4.74 3.94
N ARG A 204 18.76 5.36 4.98
CA ARG A 204 18.16 4.66 6.13
C ARG A 204 16.66 4.95 6.24
N VAL A 205 15.91 3.99 6.78
CA VAL A 205 14.47 4.13 7.01
C VAL A 205 14.22 4.88 8.32
N GLU A 206 13.75 6.12 8.22
CA GLU A 206 13.59 7.02 9.36
C GLU A 206 12.11 7.31 9.65
N VAL A 207 11.75 7.39 10.93
CA VAL A 207 10.39 7.73 11.38
C VAL A 207 10.08 9.21 11.12
N ASN A 208 9.08 9.46 10.28
CA ASN A 208 8.63 10.79 9.85
C ASN A 208 7.36 11.27 10.55
N LEU A 209 6.36 10.39 10.69
CA LEU A 209 5.09 10.67 11.36
C LEU A 209 4.80 9.60 12.37
N ILE A 210 4.18 9.99 13.48
CA ILE A 210 3.78 9.11 14.57
C ILE A 210 2.27 9.29 14.74
N ASP A 211 1.51 8.18 14.74
CA ASP A 211 0.09 8.20 15.07
C ASP A 211 -0.05 8.62 16.55
N PRO A 212 -0.60 9.82 16.83
CA PRO A 212 -0.67 10.37 18.18
C PRO A 212 -1.64 9.61 19.09
N PHE A 213 -2.52 8.77 18.53
CA PHE A 213 -3.54 8.03 19.27
C PHE A 213 -3.34 6.52 19.19
N PHE A 214 -2.18 6.08 18.71
CA PHE A 214 -1.80 4.68 18.70
C PHE A 214 -1.40 4.24 20.11
N SER A 215 -2.01 3.16 20.60
CA SER A 215 -1.82 2.71 21.98
C SER A 215 -0.37 2.27 22.23
N ALA A 216 0.23 2.81 23.29
CA ALA A 216 1.58 2.57 23.75
C ALA A 216 2.65 2.70 22.65
N ASN A 217 2.50 3.68 21.76
CA ASN A 217 3.45 3.91 20.67
C ASN A 217 4.89 4.14 21.20
N PRO A 218 5.86 3.27 20.89
CA PRO A 218 7.20 3.33 21.49
C PRO A 218 8.18 4.23 20.70
N PHE A 219 7.76 4.72 19.54
CA PHE A 219 8.63 5.42 18.59
C PHE A 219 8.83 6.90 18.93
N ALA A 220 9.91 7.45 18.41
CA ALA A 220 10.24 8.86 18.43
C ALA A 220 10.64 9.33 17.03
N TYR A 221 10.49 10.64 16.77
CA TYR A 221 10.95 11.23 15.52
C TYR A 221 12.47 11.07 15.38
N GLY A 222 12.91 10.72 14.17
CA GLY A 222 14.33 10.47 13.89
C GLY A 222 14.82 9.07 14.25
N ASP A 223 13.96 8.20 14.80
CA ASP A 223 14.29 6.79 14.96
C ASP A 223 14.60 6.17 13.59
N ILE A 224 15.72 5.46 13.51
CA ILE A 224 16.08 4.67 12.33
C ILE A 224 15.62 3.24 12.55
N ILE A 225 14.71 2.75 11.71
CA ILE A 225 14.21 1.38 11.77
C ILE A 225 15.19 0.46 11.05
N MET A 226 15.75 -0.50 11.79
CA MET A 226 16.78 -1.41 11.29
C MET A 226 16.24 -2.81 11.05
N ALA A 227 15.33 -3.29 11.91
CA ALA A 227 14.70 -4.60 11.77
C ALA A 227 13.31 -4.62 12.42
N ILE A 228 12.40 -5.43 11.87
CA ILE A 228 11.08 -5.71 12.44
C ILE A 228 10.90 -7.23 12.47
N ASN A 229 10.57 -7.79 13.64
CA ASN A 229 10.39 -9.23 13.82
C ASN A 229 11.58 -10.08 13.33
N GLY A 230 12.80 -9.56 13.49
CA GLY A 230 14.04 -10.20 13.02
C GLY A 230 14.38 -9.95 11.54
N GLU A 231 13.45 -9.45 10.73
CA GLU A 231 13.70 -9.11 9.32
C GLU A 231 14.35 -7.73 9.19
N THR A 232 15.46 -7.65 8.45
CA THR A 232 16.19 -6.39 8.22
C THR A 232 15.40 -5.42 7.35
N ILE A 233 15.39 -4.13 7.69
CA ILE A 233 14.67 -3.09 6.93
C ILE A 233 15.69 -2.17 6.22
N PRO A 234 16.19 -2.53 5.01
CA PRO A 234 17.15 -1.70 4.29
C PRO A 234 16.52 -0.47 3.63
N ASN A 235 15.23 -0.53 3.31
CA ASN A 235 14.53 0.55 2.61
C ASN A 235 13.03 0.58 2.93
N VAL A 236 12.38 1.68 2.54
CA VAL A 236 10.95 1.91 2.76
C VAL A 236 10.06 0.81 2.15
N ALA A 237 10.40 0.27 0.98
CA ALA A 237 9.61 -0.80 0.38
C ALA A 237 9.64 -2.09 1.22
N HIS A 238 10.79 -2.40 1.80
CA HIS A 238 10.93 -3.52 2.73
C HIS A 238 10.16 -3.27 4.03
N PHE A 239 10.17 -2.04 4.55
CA PHE A 239 9.33 -1.64 5.69
C PHE A 239 7.85 -1.88 5.39
N HIS A 240 7.35 -1.40 4.24
CA HIS A 240 5.97 -1.60 3.83
C HIS A 240 5.60 -3.08 3.74
N ARG A 241 6.44 -3.89 3.07
CA ARG A 241 6.22 -5.33 2.95
C ARG A 241 6.06 -5.99 4.32
N VAL A 242 7.03 -5.78 5.23
CA VAL A 242 7.03 -6.43 6.54
C VAL A 242 5.84 -5.97 7.37
N VAL A 243 5.61 -4.65 7.48
CA VAL A 243 4.55 -4.09 8.32
C VAL A 243 3.15 -4.48 7.83
N PHE A 244 2.92 -4.50 6.51
CA PHE A 244 1.61 -4.81 5.95
C PHE A 244 1.14 -6.24 6.17
N ASP A 245 2.07 -7.16 6.43
CA ASP A 245 1.75 -8.57 6.67
C ASP A 245 1.64 -8.92 8.17
N LEU A 246 1.95 -7.99 9.07
CA LEU A 246 1.79 -8.17 10.53
C LEU A 246 0.32 -8.25 10.94
N LYS A 247 -0.04 -9.13 11.87
CA LYS A 247 -1.44 -9.34 12.25
C LYS A 247 -1.90 -8.41 13.38
N GLU A 248 -3.14 -7.97 13.31
CA GLU A 248 -3.75 -7.09 14.31
C GLU A 248 -3.70 -7.74 15.70
N GLY A 249 -3.28 -6.96 16.70
CA GLY A 249 -3.15 -7.42 18.08
C GLY A 249 -1.81 -8.05 18.45
N GLU A 250 -0.94 -8.34 17.48
CA GLU A 250 0.42 -8.79 17.77
C GLU A 250 1.26 -7.69 18.45
N SER A 251 2.26 -8.10 19.22
CA SER A 251 3.35 -7.24 19.70
C SER A 251 4.64 -7.74 19.08
N VAL A 252 5.31 -6.91 18.29
CA VAL A 252 6.49 -7.30 17.52
C VAL A 252 7.74 -6.55 18.00
N PRO A 253 8.90 -7.22 18.07
CA PRO A 253 10.16 -6.55 18.35
C PRO A 253 10.59 -5.72 17.14
N VAL A 254 10.95 -4.46 17.40
CA VAL A 254 11.46 -3.53 16.39
C VAL A 254 12.82 -3.02 16.86
N ARG A 255 13.87 -3.34 16.09
CA ARG A 255 15.22 -2.85 16.35
C ARG A 255 15.39 -1.50 15.69
N ILE A 256 15.77 -0.50 16.48
CA ILE A 256 15.99 0.87 16.02
C ILE A 256 17.36 1.39 16.42
N SER A 257 17.81 2.46 15.77
CA SER A 257 18.84 3.35 16.28
C SER A 257 18.22 4.70 16.64
N ARG A 258 18.39 5.13 17.89
CA ARG A 258 17.92 6.41 18.42
C ARG A 258 19.11 7.20 18.94
N ASN A 259 19.39 8.35 18.32
CA ASN A 259 20.57 9.16 18.65
C ASN A 259 21.89 8.36 18.65
N GLY A 260 22.02 7.42 17.71
CA GLY A 260 23.20 6.55 17.58
C GLY A 260 23.21 5.31 18.50
N VAL A 261 22.25 5.19 19.43
CA VAL A 261 22.13 4.02 20.32
C VAL A 261 21.17 3.01 19.71
N VAL A 262 21.65 1.78 19.52
CA VAL A 262 20.81 0.66 19.05
C VAL A 262 20.03 0.08 20.22
N MET A 263 18.72 -0.06 20.03
CA MET A 263 17.82 -0.64 21.04
C MET A 263 16.68 -1.42 20.38
N GLU A 264 15.99 -2.23 21.18
CA GLU A 264 14.81 -2.97 20.75
C GLU A 264 13.57 -2.41 21.45
N LEU A 265 12.53 -2.13 20.66
CA LEU A 265 11.22 -1.68 21.12
C LEU A 265 10.20 -2.80 20.91
N GLN A 266 9.13 -2.77 21.70
CA GLN A 266 7.95 -3.61 21.46
C GLN A 266 6.84 -2.75 20.86
N ALA A 267 6.49 -3.00 19.59
CA ALA A 267 5.45 -2.27 18.89
C ALA A 267 4.19 -3.12 18.79
N ARG A 268 3.05 -2.57 19.22
CA ARG A 268 1.75 -3.19 18.96
C ARG A 268 1.38 -3.03 17.49
N VAL A 269 0.68 -4.02 16.96
CA VAL A 269 0.17 -4.02 15.60
C VAL A 269 -1.33 -3.74 15.63
N ASP A 270 -1.77 -2.83 14.80
CA ASP A 270 -3.18 -2.55 14.53
C ASP A 270 -3.44 -2.62 13.02
N LYS A 271 -4.70 -2.57 12.61
CA LYS A 271 -5.05 -2.38 11.21
C LYS A 271 -4.78 -0.95 10.75
N ARG A 272 -4.28 -0.83 9.53
CA ARG A 272 -4.17 0.44 8.82
C ARG A 272 -5.56 1.02 8.55
N ARG A 273 -5.72 2.32 8.76
CA ARG A 273 -7.01 3.03 8.57
C ARG A 273 -7.02 4.04 7.42
N GLY A 274 -5.85 4.48 6.97
CA GLY A 274 -5.69 5.48 5.92
C GLY A 274 -4.32 5.47 5.25
N GLY A 275 -4.11 6.42 4.35
CA GLY A 275 -2.92 6.50 3.49
C GLY A 275 -3.05 5.68 2.20
N MET A 276 -2.00 5.71 1.37
CA MET A 276 -2.04 5.21 -0.02
C MET A 276 -3.07 6.00 -0.85
N LEU A 277 -4.07 5.34 -1.45
CA LEU A 277 -5.18 6.04 -2.11
C LEU A 277 -6.18 6.66 -1.13
N LEU A 278 -6.22 6.16 0.12
CA LEU A 278 -7.04 6.75 1.16
C LEU A 278 -6.32 7.96 1.78
N LYS A 279 -7.10 8.96 2.20
CA LYS A 279 -6.57 10.04 3.04
C LYS A 279 -6.02 9.43 4.33
N GLU A 280 -4.92 9.98 4.86
CA GLU A 280 -4.45 9.60 6.20
C GLU A 280 -5.49 9.96 7.26
N ASP A 281 -5.81 9.01 8.14
CA ASP A 281 -6.91 9.10 9.11
C ASP A 281 -6.49 8.68 10.52
N PHE A 282 -5.57 9.44 11.12
CA PHE A 282 -5.19 9.23 12.51
C PHE A 282 -6.29 9.70 13.48
N LEU A 283 -6.98 10.79 13.14
CA LEU A 283 -7.99 11.42 13.99
C LEU A 283 -9.34 10.65 13.98
N GLY A 284 -9.71 9.98 12.89
CA GLY A 284 -10.91 9.15 12.82
C GLY A 284 -10.88 7.95 13.78
N ARG A 285 -9.70 7.48 14.17
CA ARG A 285 -9.51 6.50 15.26
C ARG A 285 -10.18 6.96 16.56
N VAL A 286 -10.09 8.25 16.88
CA VAL A 286 -10.67 8.84 18.09
C VAL A 286 -12.02 9.53 17.82
N GLY A 287 -12.55 9.35 16.60
CA GLY A 287 -13.89 9.81 16.24
C GLY A 287 -13.97 11.29 15.90
N ILE A 288 -12.90 11.91 15.41
CA ILE A 288 -12.95 13.31 14.96
C ILE A 288 -12.37 13.47 13.57
N GLU A 289 -12.92 14.41 12.81
CA GLU A 289 -12.37 14.86 11.53
C GLU A 289 -12.04 16.35 11.62
N VAL A 290 -10.99 16.76 10.91
CA VAL A 290 -10.55 18.15 10.87
C VAL A 290 -10.13 18.58 9.46
N ASN A 291 -10.20 19.88 9.21
CA ASN A 291 -9.61 20.50 8.02
C ASN A 291 -8.14 20.90 8.23
N SER A 292 -7.52 21.50 7.21
CA SER A 292 -6.10 21.92 7.23
C SER A 292 -5.78 23.08 8.17
N ASP A 293 -6.76 23.77 8.71
CA ASP A 293 -6.60 24.84 9.72
C ASP A 293 -6.95 24.34 11.14
N PHE A 294 -6.99 23.02 11.33
CA PHE A 294 -7.36 22.33 12.56
C PHE A 294 -8.73 22.76 13.12
N VAL A 295 -9.70 22.95 12.22
CA VAL A 295 -11.10 23.13 12.57
C VAL A 295 -11.79 21.78 12.54
N VAL A 296 -12.53 21.46 13.60
CA VAL A 296 -13.31 20.22 13.72
C VAL A 296 -14.46 20.26 12.71
N THR A 297 -14.50 19.28 11.82
CA THR A 297 -15.53 19.12 10.78
C THR A 297 -16.53 18.03 11.11
N SER A 298 -16.16 17.07 11.96
CA SER A 298 -17.03 15.99 12.42
C SER A 298 -16.61 15.50 13.80
N VAL A 299 -17.59 15.08 14.59
CA VAL A 299 -17.40 14.38 15.87
C VAL A 299 -18.35 13.18 15.88
N ALA A 300 -17.78 11.99 15.92
CA ALA A 300 -18.53 10.74 15.89
C ALA A 300 -19.16 10.44 17.27
N PRO A 301 -20.31 9.76 17.34
CA PRO A 301 -20.95 9.39 18.60
C PRO A 301 -20.09 8.52 19.53
N TYR A 302 -19.11 7.80 18.97
CA TYR A 302 -18.19 6.95 19.73
C TYR A 302 -16.94 7.68 20.22
N ALA A 303 -16.77 8.98 19.92
CA ALA A 303 -15.68 9.78 20.47
C ALA A 303 -15.70 9.72 22.00
N LYS A 304 -14.52 9.60 22.61
CA LYS A 304 -14.33 9.41 24.06
C LYS A 304 -13.06 10.13 24.52
N ASN A 305 -12.70 10.00 25.80
CA ASN A 305 -11.43 10.48 26.35
C ASN A 305 -11.21 11.99 26.19
N GLY A 306 -12.31 12.76 26.22
CA GLY A 306 -12.33 14.20 26.05
C GLY A 306 -12.69 14.67 24.65
N PHE A 307 -12.60 13.80 23.63
CA PHE A 307 -12.97 14.15 22.26
C PHE A 307 -14.48 14.35 22.10
N GLU A 308 -15.31 13.72 22.94
CA GLU A 308 -16.76 13.89 22.97
C GLU A 308 -17.23 15.32 23.34
N ARG A 309 -16.33 16.15 23.88
CA ARG A 309 -16.62 17.55 24.25
C ARG A 309 -16.41 18.55 23.11
N LEU A 310 -15.81 18.11 22.01
CA LEU A 310 -15.62 18.91 20.81
C LEU A 310 -16.95 19.09 20.08
N LYS A 311 -17.05 20.18 19.32
CA LYS A 311 -18.18 20.48 18.43
C LYS A 311 -17.66 20.82 17.04
N VAL A 312 -18.49 20.56 16.03
CA VAL A 312 -18.23 21.03 14.67
C VAL A 312 -18.07 22.55 14.69
N GLY A 313 -17.03 23.05 14.05
CA GLY A 313 -16.66 24.47 14.05
C GLY A 313 -15.61 24.86 15.10
N ASP A 314 -15.31 24.00 16.07
CA ASP A 314 -14.23 24.24 17.03
C ASP A 314 -12.89 24.38 16.32
N LYS A 315 -12.20 25.51 16.51
CA LYS A 315 -10.85 25.72 15.98
C LYS A 315 -9.82 25.50 17.06
N VAL A 316 -8.91 24.54 16.85
CA VAL A 316 -7.78 24.31 17.76
C VAL A 316 -6.69 25.34 17.46
N LEU A 317 -6.39 26.19 18.44
CA LEU A 317 -5.37 27.25 18.33
C LEU A 317 -4.01 26.79 18.86
N ARG A 318 -4.00 26.00 19.94
CA ARG A 318 -2.77 25.50 20.58
C ARG A 318 -2.97 24.09 21.10
N VAL A 319 -1.89 23.30 21.12
CA VAL A 319 -1.80 22.00 21.79
C VAL A 319 -0.62 22.01 22.75
N ASN A 320 -0.87 21.79 24.03
CA ASN A 320 0.17 21.81 25.07
C ASN A 320 1.07 23.06 24.97
N GLN A 321 0.43 24.23 24.87
CA GLN A 321 1.05 25.56 24.70
C GLN A 321 1.75 25.80 23.35
N GLN A 322 1.89 24.82 22.47
CA GLN A 322 2.44 25.03 21.12
C GLN A 322 1.35 25.52 20.16
N ILE A 323 1.68 26.50 19.33
CA ILE A 323 0.78 27.02 18.29
C ILE A 323 0.54 25.92 17.27
N VAL A 324 -0.73 25.77 16.87
CA VAL A 324 -1.12 24.83 15.81
C VAL A 324 -0.59 25.31 14.45
N PRO A 325 0.15 24.47 13.72
CA PRO A 325 0.55 24.80 12.35
C PRO A 325 -0.61 24.59 11.38
N LYS A 326 -0.46 25.12 10.16
CA LYS A 326 -1.35 24.80 9.04
C LYS A 326 -0.91 23.52 8.34
N GLY A 327 -1.88 22.79 7.80
CA GLY A 327 -1.68 21.55 7.06
C GLY A 327 -1.81 20.32 7.95
N TYR A 328 -2.49 19.30 7.43
CA TYR A 328 -2.82 18.08 8.19
C TYR A 328 -1.57 17.38 8.73
N ASP A 329 -0.54 17.15 7.90
CA ASP A 329 0.68 16.47 8.34
C ASP A 329 1.44 17.25 9.40
N ALA A 330 1.42 18.59 9.34
CA ALA A 330 2.05 19.42 10.35
C ALA A 330 1.28 19.37 11.67
N ILE A 331 -0.06 19.33 11.61
CA ILE A 331 -0.93 19.11 12.77
C ILE A 331 -0.61 17.75 13.39
N ILE A 332 -0.63 16.67 12.61
CA ILE A 332 -0.30 15.32 13.09
C ILE A 332 1.11 15.28 13.67
N ARG A 333 2.08 15.94 13.04
CA ARG A 333 3.45 16.03 13.57
C ARG A 333 3.49 16.69 14.95
N LEU A 334 2.73 17.78 15.15
CA LEU A 334 2.59 18.44 16.45
C LEU A 334 1.96 17.49 17.48
N LEU A 335 0.85 16.82 17.14
CA LEU A 335 0.18 15.88 18.03
C LEU A 335 1.07 14.69 18.39
N GLY A 336 1.83 14.17 17.43
CA GLY A 336 2.75 13.04 17.59
C GLY A 336 3.99 13.35 18.45
N LYS A 337 4.18 14.59 18.91
CA LYS A 337 5.13 14.91 20.01
C LYS A 337 4.62 14.42 21.37
N PHE A 338 3.32 14.13 21.46
CA PHE A 338 2.64 13.65 22.66
C PHE A 338 1.89 12.34 22.36
N PRO A 339 2.58 11.33 21.79
CA PRO A 339 1.93 10.11 21.36
C PRO A 339 1.36 9.39 22.57
N ASP A 340 0.08 9.03 22.49
CA ASP A 340 -0.62 8.29 23.53
C ASP A 340 -0.60 8.96 24.93
N LYS A 341 -0.49 10.30 24.94
CA LYS A 341 -0.53 11.14 26.14
C LYS A 341 -1.72 12.07 26.12
N THR A 342 -2.20 12.47 27.30
CA THR A 342 -3.20 13.54 27.45
C THR A 342 -2.69 14.83 26.81
N GLN A 343 -3.56 15.52 26.07
CA GLN A 343 -3.25 16.77 25.40
C GLN A 343 -4.23 17.87 25.83
N LYS A 344 -3.70 19.03 26.18
CA LYS A 344 -4.49 20.23 26.51
C LYS A 344 -4.60 21.12 25.28
N TRP A 345 -5.78 21.18 24.70
CA TRP A 345 -6.09 21.93 23.48
C TRP A 345 -6.73 23.28 23.85
N LEU A 346 -6.20 24.38 23.32
CA LEU A 346 -6.87 25.69 23.35
C LEU A 346 -7.82 25.76 22.15
N ILE A 347 -9.12 25.84 22.42
CA ILE A 347 -10.19 25.88 21.42
C ILE A 347 -10.73 27.30 21.32
N SER A 348 -11.06 27.72 20.10
CA SER A 348 -11.89 28.89 19.82
C SER A 348 -13.25 28.42 19.31
N ARG A 349 -14.34 28.86 19.96
CA ARG A 349 -15.73 28.59 19.58
C ARG A 349 -16.51 29.88 19.75
N ASP A 350 -17.12 30.40 18.68
CA ASP A 350 -17.93 31.64 18.72
C ASP A 350 -17.21 32.79 19.43
N ASP A 351 -15.95 33.03 19.06
CA ASP A 351 -15.04 34.03 19.65
C ASP A 351 -14.69 33.85 21.14
N PHE A 352 -15.14 32.77 21.78
CA PHE A 352 -14.75 32.38 23.13
C PHE A 352 -13.61 31.34 23.10
N GLN A 353 -12.58 31.55 23.93
CA GLN A 353 -11.43 30.65 24.03
C GLN A 353 -11.38 29.91 25.36
N PHE A 354 -11.19 28.60 25.31
CA PHE A 354 -11.12 27.76 26.50
C PHE A 354 -10.29 26.50 26.24
N PHE A 355 -9.91 25.81 27.33
CA PHE A 355 -9.12 24.59 27.23
C PHE A 355 -9.98 23.34 27.35
N ILE A 356 -9.67 22.33 26.54
CA ILE A 356 -10.16 20.96 26.70
C ILE A 356 -8.96 20.04 26.86
N ASN A 357 -9.06 19.06 27.76
CA ASN A 357 -8.12 17.96 27.82
C ASN A 357 -8.69 16.80 27.02
N VAL A 358 -7.93 16.33 26.02
CA VAL A 358 -8.28 15.19 25.16
C VAL A 358 -7.23 14.08 25.28
N ASN A 359 -7.53 12.92 24.70
CA ASN A 359 -6.74 11.71 24.84
C ASN A 359 -6.48 11.32 26.31
N GLN A 360 -7.47 11.59 27.17
CA GLN A 360 -7.42 11.22 28.58
C GLN A 360 -7.57 9.72 28.70
N LYS A 361 -6.52 9.02 29.12
CA LYS A 361 -6.65 7.60 29.44
C LYS A 361 -7.49 7.44 30.70
N ALA A 362 -8.38 6.44 30.69
CA ALA A 362 -8.93 5.93 31.94
C ALA A 362 -7.73 5.52 32.81
N GLN A 363 -7.66 6.03 34.04
CA GLN A 363 -6.81 5.41 35.04
C GLN A 363 -7.28 3.95 35.16
N PRO A 364 -6.37 2.96 35.26
CA PRO A 364 -6.78 1.62 35.68
C PRO A 364 -7.62 1.81 36.93
N THR A 365 -8.87 1.37 36.92
CA THR A 365 -9.66 1.30 38.15
C THR A 365 -8.88 0.41 39.10
N ASP A 366 -8.47 0.96 40.26
CA ASP A 366 -7.81 0.30 41.39
C ASP A 366 -8.69 -0.79 42.06
N THR A 367 -9.46 -1.54 41.28
CA THR A 367 -10.42 -2.54 41.77
C THR A 367 -9.82 -3.93 41.95
N GLN A 368 -8.53 -4.15 41.68
CA GLN A 368 -7.86 -5.43 42.00
C GLN A 368 -6.79 -5.32 43.09
N ASP A 369 -6.05 -4.20 43.19
CA ASP A 369 -5.06 -4.05 44.27
C ASP A 369 -5.68 -3.72 45.64
N SER A 370 -6.87 -3.10 45.66
CA SER A 370 -7.61 -2.81 46.90
C SER A 370 -8.25 -4.04 47.54
N LEU A 371 -8.67 -5.04 46.73
CA LEU A 371 -9.19 -6.31 47.24
C LEU A 371 -8.09 -7.19 47.82
N ILE A 372 -6.90 -7.21 47.20
CA ILE A 372 -5.75 -7.99 47.71
C ILE A 372 -5.18 -7.35 48.99
N GLN A 373 -5.10 -6.02 49.08
CA GLN A 373 -4.70 -5.36 50.33
C GLN A 373 -5.76 -5.47 51.46
N GLY A 374 -7.05 -5.53 51.12
CA GLY A 374 -8.11 -5.80 52.10
C GLY A 374 -8.03 -7.22 52.68
N LEU A 375 -7.79 -8.23 51.83
CA LEU A 375 -7.71 -9.63 52.25
C LEU A 375 -6.45 -9.97 53.06
N LEU A 376 -5.33 -9.27 52.81
CA LEU A 376 -4.07 -9.48 53.55
C LEU A 376 -4.05 -8.78 54.92
N ASN A 377 -4.93 -7.80 55.15
CA ASN A 377 -5.07 -7.15 56.46
C ASN A 377 -6.01 -7.91 57.41
N GLU A 378 -6.99 -8.65 56.90
CA GLU A 378 -7.88 -9.46 57.76
C GLU A 378 -7.24 -10.79 58.23
N SER A 379 -6.25 -11.31 57.50
CA SER A 379 -5.55 -12.56 57.90
C SER A 379 -4.58 -12.40 59.07
N ASN A 380 -4.25 -11.16 59.49
CA ASN A 380 -3.35 -10.89 60.62
C ASN A 380 -4.09 -10.50 61.92
N ALA A 381 -5.43 -10.55 61.93
CA ALA A 381 -6.24 -10.20 63.10
C ALA A 381 -6.67 -11.40 63.97
N PHE A 382 -6.32 -12.63 63.60
CA PHE A 382 -6.60 -13.85 64.38
C PHE A 382 -5.35 -14.71 64.58
N SER A 383 -4.46 -14.24 65.45
CA SER A 383 -3.55 -15.11 66.19
C SER A 383 -3.26 -14.49 67.55
N LEU A 384 -4.06 -14.88 68.55
CA LEU A 384 -3.76 -14.78 69.99
C LEU A 384 -3.70 -16.20 70.55
#